data_AF-A0A497G0Z6-F1
#
_entry.id   AF-A0A497G0Z6-F1
#
_cell.length_a   1.000
_cell.length_b   1.000
_cell.length_c   1.000
_cell.angle_alpha   90.00
_cell.angle_beta   90.00
_cell.angle_gamma   90.00
#
_symmetry.space_group_name_H-M   'P 1'
#
loop_
_entity.id
_entity.type
_entity.pdbx_description
1 polymer ?
#
loop_
_entity_poly.entity_id
_entity_poly.type
_entity_poly.pdbx_seq_one_letter_code
_entity_poly.pdbx_strand_id
1 'polypeptide(L)'
;MRKANPVGAKLIRFVRGLALPEYFMPIVTRGVIVGYCAKAIIAGDALRVDYLPGYLELVCSDVDTVLKVAREQGLKVYRGKKHVTISDTVYKVRILLDKQIPEKTITKKINGYTIHVAYSVH
;
A
#
# COMPACT_ATOMS: atom_id res chain seq x y z
N MET A 1 -12.17 -14.93 -10.15
CA MET A 1 -11.64 -14.36 -8.89
C MET A 1 -12.81 -13.83 -8.06
N ARG A 2 -12.83 -14.04 -6.72
CA ARG A 2 -13.86 -13.46 -5.85
C ARG A 2 -13.71 -11.93 -5.82
N LYS A 3 -14.82 -11.19 -5.95
CA LYS A 3 -14.85 -9.72 -5.78
C LYS A 3 -14.37 -9.34 -4.38
N ALA A 4 -13.72 -8.18 -4.26
CA ALA A 4 -13.34 -7.60 -2.97
C ALA A 4 -14.57 -7.49 -2.04
N ASN A 5 -14.45 -8.07 -0.84
CA ASN A 5 -15.44 -7.98 0.21
C ASN A 5 -14.72 -7.67 1.52
N PRO A 6 -14.91 -6.49 2.13
CA PRO A 6 -14.21 -6.11 3.35
C PRO A 6 -14.68 -6.88 4.59
N VAL A 7 -15.90 -7.44 4.58
CA VAL A 7 -16.46 -8.15 5.74
C VAL A 7 -15.80 -9.54 5.86
N GLY A 8 -15.14 -9.79 7.00
CA GLY A 8 -14.46 -11.07 7.27
C GLY A 8 -13.15 -11.28 6.49
N ALA A 9 -12.65 -10.24 5.82
CA ALA A 9 -11.39 -10.34 5.09
C ALA A 9 -10.20 -10.51 6.04
N LYS A 10 -9.28 -11.41 5.69
CA LYS A 10 -8.00 -11.54 6.40
C LYS A 10 -7.21 -10.24 6.25
N LEU A 11 -6.87 -9.62 7.37
CA LEU A 11 -6.11 -8.37 7.40
C LEU A 11 -4.61 -8.66 7.49
N ILE A 12 -3.84 -7.97 6.66
CA ILE A 12 -2.38 -7.91 6.70
C ILE A 12 -1.99 -6.63 7.42
N ARG A 13 -1.44 -6.78 8.63
CA ARG A 13 -0.97 -5.67 9.44
C ARG A 13 0.46 -5.29 9.04
N PHE A 14 0.67 -4.04 8.66
CA PHE A 14 1.99 -3.50 8.32
C PHE A 14 2.68 -2.91 9.55
N VAL A 15 1.93 -2.12 10.31
CA VAL A 15 2.32 -1.51 11.58
C VAL A 15 1.05 -1.23 12.39
N ARG A 16 1.19 -0.88 13.67
CA ARG A 16 0.07 -0.46 14.50
C ARG A 16 -0.70 0.71 13.85
N GLY A 17 -2.01 0.55 13.70
CA GLY A 17 -2.89 1.51 13.00
C GLY A 17 -2.92 1.40 11.48
N LEU A 18 -2.10 0.54 10.85
CA LEU A 18 -2.08 0.34 9.40
C LEU A 18 -2.19 -1.14 9.02
N ALA A 19 -3.36 -1.51 8.52
CA ALA A 19 -3.63 -2.82 7.96
C ALA A 19 -4.42 -2.70 6.65
N LEU A 20 -4.23 -3.65 5.74
CA LEU A 20 -5.04 -3.79 4.54
C LEU A 20 -5.52 -5.24 4.42
N PRO A 21 -6.71 -5.47 3.85
CA PRO A 21 -7.14 -6.81 3.45
C PRO A 21 -6.14 -7.49 2.52
N GLU A 22 -5.99 -8.80 2.64
CA GLU A 22 -5.05 -9.61 1.86
C GLU A 22 -5.25 -9.47 0.34
N TYR A 23 -6.49 -9.20 -0.12
CA TYR A 23 -6.74 -8.97 -1.54
C TYR A 23 -6.09 -7.68 -2.09
N PHE A 24 -5.62 -6.75 -1.25
CA PHE A 24 -4.79 -5.62 -1.70
C PHE A 24 -3.34 -6.03 -2.02
N MET A 25 -2.87 -7.21 -1.58
CA MET A 25 -1.46 -7.56 -1.73
C MET A 25 -0.97 -7.59 -3.18
N PRO A 26 -1.75 -8.10 -4.17
CA PRO A 26 -1.36 -8.02 -5.58
C PRO A 26 -1.12 -6.60 -6.12
N ILE A 27 -1.65 -5.57 -5.45
CA ILE A 27 -1.35 -4.15 -5.72
C ILE A 27 -0.09 -3.73 -4.94
N VAL A 28 -0.07 -3.99 -3.63
CA VAL A 28 1.01 -3.55 -2.74
C VAL A 28 2.37 -4.11 -3.14
N THR A 29 2.45 -5.39 -3.51
CA THR A 29 3.70 -6.06 -3.87
C THR A 29 4.25 -5.64 -5.23
N ARG A 30 3.51 -4.84 -6.01
CA ARG A 30 3.96 -4.28 -7.31
C ARG A 30 4.55 -2.88 -7.17
N GLY A 31 4.48 -2.28 -5.99
CA GLY A 31 4.96 -0.94 -5.72
C GLY A 31 6.03 -0.91 -4.64
N VAL A 32 6.61 0.28 -4.48
CA VAL A 32 7.46 0.63 -3.34
C VAL A 32 6.65 1.48 -2.39
N ILE A 33 6.58 1.10 -1.12
CA ILE A 33 5.94 1.89 -0.07
C ILE A 33 6.82 3.09 0.26
N VAL A 34 6.25 4.29 0.27
CA VAL A 34 7.00 5.55 0.41
C VAL A 34 6.49 6.45 1.54
N GLY A 35 7.16 7.58 1.74
CA GLY A 35 6.68 8.68 2.59
C GLY A 35 6.56 8.28 4.06
N TYR A 36 5.50 8.76 4.72
CA TYR A 36 5.25 8.46 6.12
C TYR A 36 4.87 7.00 6.36
N CYS A 37 4.27 6.32 5.36
CA CYS A 37 3.99 4.89 5.44
C CYS A 37 5.29 4.10 5.58
N ALA A 38 6.30 4.43 4.76
CA ALA A 38 7.59 3.77 4.82
C ALA A 38 8.27 3.98 6.18
N LYS A 39 8.31 5.23 6.66
CA LYS A 39 8.85 5.56 7.99
C LYS A 39 8.15 4.79 9.11
N ALA A 40 6.83 4.69 9.08
CA ALA A 40 6.07 3.94 10.09
C ALA A 40 6.36 2.44 10.04
N ILE A 41 6.43 1.83 8.85
CA ILE A 41 6.78 0.41 8.69
C ILE A 41 8.21 0.11 9.11
N ILE A 42 9.14 1.04 8.88
CA ILE A 42 10.53 0.93 9.34
C ILE A 42 10.57 0.98 10.87
N ALA A 43 9.89 1.95 11.49
CA ALA A 43 9.82 2.10 12.93
C ALA A 43 9.14 0.90 13.62
N GLY A 44 8.13 0.29 12.99
CA GLY A 44 7.48 -0.91 13.50
C GLY A 44 6.92 -0.71 14.91
N ASP A 45 7.32 -1.55 15.86
CA ASP A 45 6.85 -1.52 17.25
C ASP A 45 7.41 -0.33 18.06
N ALA A 46 8.41 0.39 17.55
CA ALA A 46 8.88 1.63 18.17
C ALA A 46 7.89 2.80 18.03
N LEU A 47 6.84 2.63 17.21
CA LEU A 47 5.79 3.63 17.02
C LEU A 47 4.95 3.75 18.31
N ARG A 48 5.06 4.90 18.99
CA ARG A 48 4.34 5.15 20.26
C ARG A 48 2.84 5.41 20.10
N VAL A 49 2.39 5.70 18.89
CA VAL A 49 1.00 6.02 18.53
C VAL A 49 0.61 5.26 17.27
N ASP A 50 -0.69 5.09 17.05
CA ASP A 50 -1.20 4.46 15.83
C ASP A 50 -0.88 5.32 14.58
N TYR A 51 -0.59 4.68 13.46
CA TYR A 51 -0.45 5.37 12.17
C TYR A 51 -1.81 5.84 11.64
N LEU A 52 -2.01 7.15 11.46
CA LEU A 52 -3.34 7.76 11.28
C LEU A 52 -3.72 8.41 9.91
N PRO A 53 -3.03 8.18 8.79
CA PRO A 53 -3.62 8.49 7.49
C PRO A 53 -4.69 7.49 7.03
N GLY A 54 -4.68 6.25 7.52
CA GLY A 54 -5.62 5.20 7.11
C GLY A 54 -5.49 4.73 5.66
N TYR A 55 -4.37 5.04 5.00
CA TYR A 55 -4.03 4.56 3.66
C TYR A 55 -2.54 4.23 3.55
N LEU A 56 -2.21 3.37 2.60
CA LEU A 56 -0.83 3.06 2.21
C LEU A 56 -0.42 3.89 0.99
N GLU A 57 0.76 4.51 1.04
CA GLU A 57 1.33 5.26 -0.10
C GLU A 57 2.34 4.41 -0.86
N LEU A 58 2.16 4.34 -2.18
CA LEU A 58 3.00 3.60 -3.10
C LEU A 58 3.52 4.50 -4.21
N VAL A 59 4.68 4.13 -4.76
CA VAL A 59 5.11 4.50 -6.11
C VAL A 59 5.26 3.20 -6.91
N CYS A 60 4.77 3.18 -8.14
CA CYS A 60 4.81 2.02 -9.02
C CYS A 60 5.42 2.42 -10.37
N SER A 61 6.22 1.54 -10.97
CA SER A 61 6.77 1.73 -12.33
C SER A 61 5.68 1.56 -13.39
N ASP A 62 4.81 0.58 -13.19
CA ASP A 62 3.71 0.25 -14.09
C ASP A 62 2.37 0.46 -13.39
N VAL A 63 1.90 1.71 -13.44
CA VAL A 63 0.61 2.09 -12.84
C VAL A 63 -0.54 1.39 -13.55
N ASP A 64 -0.51 1.25 -14.88
CA ASP A 64 -1.62 0.71 -15.66
C ASP A 64 -1.91 -0.75 -15.34
N THR A 65 -0.88 -1.58 -15.18
CA THR A 65 -1.03 -2.96 -14.71
C THR A 65 -1.63 -3.01 -13.31
N VAL A 66 -1.20 -2.13 -12.40
CA VAL A 66 -1.76 -2.07 -11.05
C VAL A 66 -3.25 -1.69 -11.08
N LEU A 67 -3.64 -0.74 -11.93
CA LEU A 67 -5.05 -0.37 -12.10
C LEU A 67 -5.88 -1.48 -12.73
N LYS A 68 -5.31 -2.25 -13.67
CA LYS A 68 -5.96 -3.44 -14.23
C LYS A 68 -6.26 -4.47 -13.15
N VAL A 69 -5.27 -4.84 -12.34
CA VAL A 69 -5.43 -5.78 -11.22
C VAL A 69 -6.49 -5.30 -10.24
N ALA A 70 -6.49 -4.00 -9.89
CA ALA A 70 -7.49 -3.42 -9.01
C ALA A 70 -8.92 -3.57 -9.54
N ARG A 71 -9.13 -3.31 -10.84
CA ARG A 71 -10.45 -3.46 -11.49
C ARG A 71 -10.89 -4.92 -11.56
N GLU A 72 -9.99 -5.84 -11.86
CA GLU A 72 -10.26 -7.29 -11.87
C GLU A 72 -10.69 -7.81 -10.48
N GLN A 73 -10.20 -7.19 -9.41
CA GLN A 73 -10.62 -7.48 -8.04
C GLN A 73 -11.92 -6.77 -7.62
N GLY A 74 -12.48 -5.91 -8.48
CA GLY A 74 -13.68 -5.13 -8.17
C GLY A 74 -13.44 -3.94 -7.23
N LEU A 75 -12.20 -3.47 -7.11
CA LEU A 75 -11.86 -2.29 -6.32
C LEU A 75 -12.20 -1.00 -7.07
N LYS A 76 -12.59 0.03 -6.31
CA LYS A 76 -12.87 1.37 -6.85
C LYS A 76 -11.57 2.12 -7.10
N VAL A 77 -11.49 2.78 -8.24
CA VAL A 77 -10.31 3.56 -8.65
C VAL A 77 -10.71 5.02 -8.84
N TYR A 78 -10.04 5.92 -8.12
CA TYR A 78 -10.27 7.37 -8.17
C TYR A 78 -8.99 8.08 -8.60
N ARG A 79 -9.05 8.86 -9.67
CA ARG A 79 -7.89 9.60 -10.19
C ARG A 79 -7.92 11.04 -9.70
N GLY A 80 -6.92 11.40 -8.91
CA GLY A 80 -6.61 12.79 -8.55
C GLY A 80 -5.50 13.36 -9.43
N LYS A 81 -5.17 14.64 -9.21
CA LYS A 81 -4.14 15.35 -9.99
C LYS A 81 -2.74 14.74 -9.84
N LYS A 82 -2.39 14.28 -8.63
CA LYS A 82 -1.04 13.78 -8.28
C LYS A 82 -1.01 12.32 -7.85
N HIS A 83 -2.16 11.66 -7.75
CA HIS A 83 -2.25 10.30 -7.26
C HIS A 83 -3.47 9.58 -7.81
N VAL A 84 -3.42 8.25 -7.79
CA VAL A 84 -4.60 7.39 -7.96
C VAL A 84 -4.90 6.71 -6.63
N THR A 85 -6.15 6.78 -6.18
CA THR A 85 -6.61 6.03 -5.00
C THR A 85 -7.31 4.76 -5.44
N ILE A 86 -6.88 3.62 -4.92
CA ILE A 86 -7.58 2.33 -5.03
C ILE A 86 -8.23 2.04 -3.67
N SER A 87 -9.51 1.67 -3.67
CA SER A 87 -10.31 1.57 -2.46
C SER A 87 -11.40 0.51 -2.55
N ASP A 88 -11.73 -0.13 -1.43
CA ASP A 88 -12.93 -0.94 -1.27
C ASP A 88 -14.06 -0.20 -0.52
N THR A 89 -13.90 1.12 -0.31
CA THR A 89 -14.69 2.04 0.53
C THR A 89 -14.14 2.21 1.95
N VAL A 90 -13.56 1.16 2.54
CA VAL A 90 -13.00 1.18 3.90
C VAL A 90 -11.49 1.38 3.86
N TYR A 91 -10.78 0.48 3.17
CA TYR A 91 -9.34 0.43 3.05
C TYR A 91 -8.87 1.07 1.75
N LYS A 92 -7.71 1.73 1.81
CA LYS A 92 -7.24 2.60 0.73
C LYS A 92 -5.75 2.45 0.49
N VAL A 93 -5.38 2.44 -0.79
CA VAL A 93 -4.00 2.56 -1.27
C VAL A 93 -3.94 3.76 -2.21
N ARG A 94 -2.89 4.57 -2.09
CA ARG A 94 -2.61 5.70 -2.97
C ARG A 94 -1.33 5.45 -3.76
N ILE A 95 -1.43 5.49 -5.08
CA ILE A 95 -0.29 5.45 -5.99
C ILE A 95 0.04 6.89 -6.35
N LEU A 96 1.21 7.38 -5.93
CA LEU A 96 1.69 8.72 -6.24
C LEU A 96 2.23 8.75 -7.68
N LEU A 97 1.70 9.68 -8.49
CA LEU A 97 2.01 9.78 -9.92
C LEU A 97 3.16 10.76 -10.21
N ASP A 98 3.44 11.68 -9.29
CA ASP A 98 4.44 12.72 -9.43
C ASP A 98 5.79 12.38 -8.76
N LYS A 99 5.93 11.15 -8.25
CA LYS A 99 7.14 10.69 -7.58
C LYS A 99 7.83 9.59 -8.38
N GLN A 100 9.15 9.65 -8.43
CA GLN A 100 9.99 8.58 -8.97
C GLN A 100 10.14 7.46 -7.94
N ILE A 101 10.46 6.25 -8.43
CA ILE A 101 10.80 5.13 -7.56
C ILE A 101 12.08 5.49 -6.78
N PRO A 102 12.08 5.41 -5.44
CA PRO A 102 13.28 5.69 -4.65
C PRO A 102 14.40 4.69 -4.96
N GLU A 103 15.62 5.17 -5.12
CA GLU A 103 16.80 4.33 -5.38
C GLU A 103 17.11 3.37 -4.23
N LYS A 104 16.91 3.84 -2.99
CA LYS A 104 17.17 3.07 -1.77
C LYS A 104 15.88 2.46 -1.25
N THR A 105 15.79 1.14 -1.35
CA THR A 105 14.66 0.36 -0.79
C THR A 105 15.18 -0.78 0.07
N ILE A 106 14.39 -1.16 1.07
CA ILE A 106 14.56 -2.38 1.85
C ILE A 106 13.43 -3.34 1.53
N THR A 107 13.72 -4.64 1.62
CA THR A 107 12.73 -5.68 1.45
C THR A 107 12.28 -6.18 2.82
N LYS A 108 10.97 -6.24 3.06
CA LYS A 108 10.37 -6.84 4.27
C LYS A 108 9.43 -7.97 3.89
N LYS A 109 9.43 -9.03 4.70
CA LYS A 109 8.42 -10.10 4.64
C LYS A 109 7.34 -9.84 5.68
N ILE A 110 6.09 -9.73 5.24
CA ILE A 110 4.92 -9.56 6.13
C ILE A 110 3.89 -10.61 5.74
N ASN A 111 3.54 -11.50 6.67
CA ASN A 111 2.55 -12.57 6.47
C ASN A 111 2.78 -13.39 5.18
N GLY A 112 4.04 -13.65 4.83
CA GLY A 112 4.43 -14.38 3.61
C GLY A 112 4.57 -13.54 2.34
N TYR A 113 4.15 -12.27 2.36
CA TYR A 113 4.31 -11.35 1.24
C TYR A 113 5.63 -10.60 1.31
N THR A 114 6.32 -10.48 0.17
CA THR A 114 7.50 -9.64 0.00
C THR A 114 7.04 -8.23 -0.38
N ILE A 115 7.37 -7.24 0.44
CA ILE A 115 7.08 -5.83 0.18
C ILE A 115 8.38 -5.03 0.09
N HIS A 116 8.36 -3.99 -0.74
CA HIS A 116 9.47 -3.05 -0.89
C HIS A 116 9.13 -1.74 -0.19
N VAL A 117 10.03 -1.27 0.66
CA VAL A 117 9.84 -0.06 1.47
C VAL A 117 10.99 0.90 1.19
N ALA A 118 10.69 2.13 0.84
CA ALA A 118 11.69 3.15 0.61
C ALA A 118 12.43 3.48 1.92
N TYR A 119 13.75 3.59 1.82
CA TYR A 119 14.62 3.91 2.93
C TYR A 119 15.36 5.21 2.63
N SER A 120 14.96 6.30 3.28
CA SER A 120 15.77 7.51 3.32
C SER A 120 16.64 7.47 4.58
N VAL A 121 17.95 7.32 4.38
CA VAL A 121 18.93 7.79 5.37
C VAL A 121 18.88 9.32 5.26
N HIS A 122 18.38 9.99 6.29
CA HIS A 122 18.67 11.40 6.47
C HIS A 122 20.07 11.54 7.04
#